data_AF-A0AAD8VZ57-F1
#
_entry.id   AF-A0AAD8VZ57-F1
#
_cell.length_a   1.000
_cell.length_b   1.000
_cell.length_c   1.000
_cell.angle_alpha   90.00
_cell.angle_beta   90.00
_cell.angle_gamma   90.00
#
_symmetry.space_group_name_H-M   'P 1'
#
loop_
_entity.id
_entity.type
_entity.pdbx_description
1 polymer ?
#
loop_
_entity_poly.entity_id
_entity_poly.type
_entity_poly.pdbx_seq_one_letter_code
_entity_poly.pdbx_strand_id
1 'polypeptide(L)'
;MAAEDLEWERSKISNQDINTLKRLGLMTKEDAIRFPSEESYPKPPMEYRPIIKDLLRIGSQFIEYREYANRAEEKLAEANERADALAQKLEQSEAARKKAELAASKAKVEADEAKAKAAGVEELQKKLEDATAALDEHKAAQASRDEGILKRLKSQSRHTLTQTNQDFDLDNPVNDPLLDALSLLEFHGREIREGVANANAGLSALFPYFFPKKEPATFLNLAKMFNTSEDLGLKMRQRI
;
A
#
# COMPACT_ATOMS: atom_id res chain seq x y z
N MET A 1 -66.11 -49.63 -51.52
CA MET A 1 -64.76 -49.03 -51.57
C MET A 1 -64.63 -48.39 -52.92
N ALA A 2 -64.88 -47.08 -52.99
CA ALA A 2 -64.81 -46.31 -54.22
C ALA A 2 -63.34 -46.11 -54.58
N ALA A 3 -62.96 -46.48 -55.81
CA ALA A 3 -61.68 -46.11 -56.37
C ALA A 3 -61.73 -44.62 -56.66
N GLU A 4 -60.93 -43.84 -55.95
CA GLU A 4 -60.72 -42.43 -56.26
C GLU A 4 -60.01 -42.37 -57.61
N ASP A 5 -60.76 -41.94 -58.62
CA ASP A 5 -60.24 -41.50 -59.91
C ASP A 5 -59.27 -40.33 -59.66
N LEU A 6 -57.98 -40.64 -59.56
CA LEU A 6 -56.90 -39.67 -59.69
C LEU A 6 -56.84 -39.25 -61.16
N GLU A 7 -57.81 -38.43 -61.59
CA GLU A 7 -57.70 -37.64 -62.80
C GLU A 7 -56.50 -36.70 -62.62
N TRP A 8 -55.35 -37.08 -63.16
CA TRP A 8 -54.22 -36.18 -63.31
C TRP A 8 -54.68 -35.03 -64.20
N GLU A 9 -54.98 -33.88 -63.59
CA GLU A 9 -55.25 -32.65 -64.29
C GLU A 9 -54.16 -32.44 -65.34
N ARG A 10 -54.52 -32.57 -66.62
CA ARG A 10 -53.64 -32.24 -67.74
C ARG A 10 -53.26 -30.78 -67.58
N SER A 11 -52.09 -30.50 -67.03
CA SER A 11 -51.54 -29.16 -66.95
C SER A 11 -51.53 -28.59 -68.37
N LYS A 12 -52.45 -27.65 -68.63
CA LYS A 12 -52.48 -26.91 -69.88
C LYS A 12 -51.14 -26.18 -69.97
N ILE A 13 -50.33 -26.54 -70.95
CA ILE A 13 -49.05 -25.89 -71.22
C ILE A 13 -49.29 -24.37 -71.30
N SER A 14 -48.52 -23.60 -70.53
CA SER A 14 -48.64 -22.15 -70.50
C SER A 14 -48.26 -21.56 -71.86
N ASN A 15 -48.90 -20.44 -72.24
CA ASN A 15 -48.54 -19.71 -73.47
C ASN A 15 -47.06 -19.28 -73.48
N GLN A 16 -46.42 -19.13 -72.31
CA GLN A 16 -44.98 -18.87 -72.21
C GLN A 16 -44.13 -20.07 -72.65
N ASP A 17 -44.53 -21.28 -72.27
CA ASP A 17 -43.80 -22.50 -72.63
C ASP A 17 -43.90 -22.76 -74.13
N ILE A 18 -45.08 -22.54 -74.72
CA ILE A 18 -45.32 -22.65 -76.17
C ILE A 18 -44.39 -21.70 -76.94
N ASN A 19 -44.27 -20.44 -76.51
CA ASN A 19 -43.41 -19.47 -77.16
C ASN A 19 -41.93 -19.83 -77.04
N THR A 20 -41.52 -20.39 -75.91
CA THR A 20 -40.14 -20.86 -75.70
C THR A 20 -39.81 -22.03 -76.63
N LEU A 21 -40.72 -23.00 -76.77
CA LEU A 21 -40.58 -24.15 -77.66
C LEU A 21 -40.54 -23.76 -79.15
N LYS A 22 -41.35 -22.77 -79.56
CA LYS A 22 -41.27 -22.19 -80.91
C LYS A 22 -39.93 -21.51 -81.16
N ARG A 23 -39.41 -20.76 -80.17
CA ARG A 23 -38.13 -20.04 -80.27
C ARG A 23 -36.93 -20.98 -80.39
N LEU A 24 -37.02 -22.16 -79.78
CA LEU A 24 -36.03 -23.23 -79.88
C LEU A 24 -36.16 -24.07 -81.16
N GLY A 25 -37.13 -23.77 -82.03
CA GLY A 25 -37.37 -24.50 -83.28
C GLY A 25 -37.97 -25.90 -83.09
N LEU A 26 -38.40 -26.24 -81.87
CA LEU A 26 -38.93 -27.56 -81.50
C LEU A 26 -40.40 -27.74 -81.84
N MET A 27 -41.10 -26.64 -82.14
CA MET A 27 -42.53 -26.64 -82.45
C MET A 27 -42.75 -26.04 -83.86
N THR A 28 -42.53 -26.85 -84.90
CA THR A 28 -42.65 -26.43 -86.32
C THR A 28 -44.04 -26.63 -86.91
N LYS A 29 -44.94 -27.35 -86.22
CA LYS A 29 -46.38 -27.47 -86.55
C LYS A 29 -47.19 -27.33 -85.26
N GLU A 30 -48.37 -26.70 -85.35
CA GLU A 30 -49.22 -26.39 -84.18
C GLU A 30 -49.64 -27.63 -83.38
N ASP A 31 -49.59 -28.81 -84.00
CA ASP A 31 -49.93 -30.12 -83.41
C ASP A 31 -48.71 -31.05 -83.23
N ALA A 32 -47.47 -30.55 -83.36
CA ALA A 32 -46.26 -31.39 -83.36
C ALA A 32 -45.96 -32.07 -82.00
N ILE A 33 -46.50 -31.54 -80.91
CA ILE A 33 -46.31 -32.08 -79.56
C ILE A 33 -47.64 -32.69 -79.11
N ARG A 34 -48.03 -33.80 -79.76
CA ARG A 34 -49.02 -34.71 -79.17
C ARG A 34 -48.28 -35.60 -78.19
N PHE A 35 -48.53 -35.42 -76.90
CA PHE A 35 -48.14 -36.42 -75.92
C PHE A 35 -48.86 -37.73 -76.28
N PRO A 36 -48.15 -38.86 -76.31
CA PRO A 36 -48.78 -40.14 -76.61
C PRO A 36 -49.97 -40.35 -75.68
N SER A 37 -51.14 -40.71 -76.23
CA SER A 37 -52.27 -41.19 -75.42
C SER A 37 -51.84 -42.44 -74.63
N GLU A 38 -52.57 -42.77 -73.56
CA GLU A 38 -52.23 -43.83 -72.59
C GLU A 38 -51.84 -45.19 -73.20
N GLU A 39 -52.23 -45.47 -74.45
CA GLU A 39 -51.87 -46.70 -75.17
C GLU A 39 -50.46 -46.73 -75.76
N SER A 40 -49.72 -45.61 -75.75
CA SER A 40 -48.41 -45.49 -76.40
C SER A 40 -47.26 -45.16 -75.45
N TYR A 41 -47.39 -45.48 -74.16
CA TYR A 41 -46.20 -45.76 -73.37
C TYR A 41 -45.81 -47.21 -73.61
N PRO A 42 -44.62 -47.51 -74.17
CA PRO A 42 -44.13 -48.87 -74.14
C PRO A 42 -44.07 -49.26 -72.67
N LYS A 43 -44.98 -50.15 -72.24
CA LYS A 43 -44.83 -50.83 -70.96
C LYS A 43 -43.42 -51.43 -71.02
N PRO A 44 -42.49 -51.02 -70.14
CA PRO A 44 -41.14 -51.54 -70.20
C PRO A 44 -41.26 -53.07 -70.20
N PRO A 45 -40.52 -53.78 -71.08
CA PRO A 45 -40.56 -55.23 -71.13
C PRO A 45 -40.46 -55.77 -69.71
N MET A 46 -41.26 -56.79 -69.35
CA MET A 46 -41.36 -57.24 -67.95
C MET A 46 -40.00 -57.50 -67.29
N GLU A 47 -38.99 -57.85 -68.11
CA GLU A 47 -37.58 -58.05 -67.77
C GLU A 47 -36.89 -56.84 -67.10
N TYR A 48 -37.30 -55.59 -67.39
CA TYR A 48 -36.69 -54.38 -66.84
C TYR A 48 -37.36 -53.86 -65.56
N ARG A 49 -38.58 -54.34 -65.24
CA ARG A 49 -39.30 -53.90 -64.03
C ARG A 49 -38.57 -54.24 -62.73
N PRO A 50 -37.92 -55.40 -62.57
CA PRO A 50 -37.11 -55.70 -61.38
C PRO A 50 -35.94 -54.72 -61.23
N ILE A 51 -35.23 -54.44 -62.32
CA ILE A 51 -34.06 -53.55 -62.34
C ILE A 51 -34.44 -52.11 -61.93
N ILE A 52 -35.56 -51.60 -62.44
CA ILE A 52 -36.06 -50.27 -62.08
C ILE A 52 -36.46 -50.20 -60.60
N LYS A 53 -37.10 -51.25 -60.06
CA LYS A 53 -37.45 -51.32 -58.63
C LYS A 53 -36.21 -51.36 -57.73
N ASP A 54 -35.19 -52.11 -58.13
CA ASP A 54 -33.93 -52.19 -57.38
C ASP A 54 -33.19 -50.84 -57.39
N LEU A 55 -33.13 -50.15 -58.53
CA LEU A 55 -32.56 -48.81 -58.64
C LEU A 55 -33.28 -47.78 -57.77
N LEU A 56 -34.62 -47.79 -57.74
CA LEU A 56 -35.40 -46.91 -56.87
C LEU A 56 -35.13 -47.22 -55.38
N ARG A 57 -35.06 -48.50 -55.00
CA ARG A 57 -34.70 -48.91 -53.63
C ARG A 57 -33.32 -48.43 -53.23
N ILE A 58 -32.32 -48.59 -54.10
CA ILE A 58 -30.94 -48.13 -53.85
C ILE A 58 -30.91 -46.59 -53.75
N GLY A 59 -31.63 -45.89 -54.63
CA GLY A 59 -31.75 -44.44 -54.59
C GLY A 59 -32.34 -43.93 -53.28
N SER A 60 -33.42 -44.56 -52.79
CA SER A 60 -34.02 -44.22 -51.49
C SER A 60 -33.05 -44.42 -50.32
N GLN A 61 -32.33 -45.55 -50.29
CA GLN A 61 -31.31 -45.81 -49.27
C GLN A 61 -30.20 -44.75 -49.29
N PHE A 62 -29.74 -44.34 -50.48
CA PHE A 62 -28.71 -43.33 -50.62
C PHE A 62 -29.15 -41.96 -50.07
N ILE A 63 -30.42 -41.58 -50.28
CA ILE A 63 -30.99 -40.35 -49.73
C ILE A 63 -31.00 -40.41 -48.20
N GLU A 64 -31.45 -41.52 -47.60
CA GLU A 64 -31.45 -41.71 -46.14
C GLU A 64 -30.04 -41.62 -45.55
N TYR A 65 -29.05 -42.26 -46.19
CA TYR A 65 -27.64 -42.18 -45.77
C TYR A 65 -27.10 -40.76 -45.84
N ARG A 66 -27.45 -40.01 -46.89
CA ARG A 66 -27.03 -38.61 -47.04
C ARG A 66 -27.63 -37.73 -45.94
N GLU A 67 -28.90 -37.90 -45.61
CA GLU A 67 -29.55 -37.18 -44.51
C GLU A 67 -28.96 -37.55 -43.14
N TYR A 68 -28.58 -38.82 -42.96
CA TYR A 68 -27.87 -39.25 -41.76
C TYR A 68 -26.49 -38.59 -41.65
N ALA A 69 -25.72 -38.59 -42.74
CA ALA A 69 -24.40 -37.95 -42.79
C ALA A 69 -24.48 -36.45 -42.48
N ASN A 70 -25.41 -35.73 -43.12
CA ASN A 70 -25.64 -34.30 -42.85
C ASN A 70 -25.98 -34.04 -41.37
N ARG A 71 -26.85 -34.87 -40.76
CA ARG A 71 -27.18 -34.75 -39.33
C ARG A 71 -26.00 -35.06 -38.41
N ALA A 72 -25.11 -35.97 -38.83
CA ALA A 72 -23.89 -36.27 -38.07
C ALA A 72 -22.89 -35.11 -38.14
N GLU A 73 -22.73 -34.49 -39.32
CA GLU A 73 -21.89 -33.30 -39.51
C GLU A 73 -22.40 -32.10 -38.70
N GLU A 74 -23.71 -31.86 -38.69
CA GLU A 74 -24.33 -30.80 -37.89
C GLU A 74 -24.07 -31.00 -36.39
N LYS A 75 -24.26 -32.23 -35.89
CA LYS A 75 -23.95 -32.56 -34.48
C LYS A 75 -22.48 -32.40 -34.14
N LEU A 76 -21.58 -32.70 -35.08
CA LEU A 76 -20.15 -32.52 -34.91
C LEU A 76 -19.78 -31.03 -34.85
N ALA A 77 -20.39 -30.21 -35.72
CA ALA A 77 -20.24 -28.76 -35.69
C ALA A 77 -20.75 -28.17 -34.36
N GLU A 78 -21.95 -28.55 -33.91
CA GLU A 78 -22.48 -28.12 -32.61
C GLU A 78 -21.58 -28.53 -31.44
N ALA A 79 -21.03 -29.75 -31.48
CA ALA A 79 -20.12 -30.23 -30.44
C ALA A 79 -18.83 -29.43 -30.39
N ASN A 80 -18.28 -29.07 -31.55
CA ASN A 80 -17.09 -28.22 -31.65
C ASN A 80 -17.37 -26.80 -31.15
N GLU A 81 -18.48 -26.18 -31.54
CA GLU A 81 -18.86 -24.85 -31.01
C GLU A 81 -19.03 -24.87 -29.48
N ARG A 82 -19.63 -25.93 -28.93
CA ARG A 82 -19.75 -26.12 -27.48
C ARG A 82 -18.39 -26.30 -26.82
N ALA A 83 -17.47 -27.05 -27.45
CA ALA A 83 -16.12 -27.24 -26.95
C ALA A 83 -15.34 -25.92 -26.90
N ASP A 84 -15.43 -25.10 -27.96
CA ASP A 84 -14.80 -23.78 -28.03
C ASP A 84 -15.38 -22.82 -26.97
N ALA A 85 -16.71 -22.81 -26.81
CA ALA A 85 -17.36 -22.01 -25.77
C ALA A 85 -16.94 -22.43 -24.35
N LEU A 86 -16.75 -23.73 -24.11
CA LEU A 86 -16.24 -24.23 -22.84
C LEU A 86 -14.76 -23.86 -22.63
N ALA A 87 -13.94 -23.93 -23.67
CA ALA A 87 -12.54 -23.51 -23.62
C ALA A 87 -12.41 -22.03 -23.26
N GLN A 88 -13.22 -21.15 -23.88
CA GLN A 88 -13.26 -19.73 -23.53
C GLN A 88 -13.70 -19.49 -22.08
N LYS A 89 -14.71 -20.21 -21.59
CA LYS A 89 -15.16 -20.11 -20.19
C LYS A 89 -14.08 -20.57 -19.20
N LEU A 90 -13.33 -21.63 -19.55
CA LEU A 90 -12.21 -22.10 -18.74
C LEU A 90 -11.09 -21.05 -18.70
N GLU A 91 -10.71 -20.47 -19.83
CA GLU A 91 -9.70 -19.43 -19.89
C GLU A 91 -10.09 -18.20 -19.04
N GLN A 92 -11.35 -17.76 -19.14
CA GLN A 92 -11.87 -16.67 -18.31
C GLN A 92 -11.85 -17.01 -16.82
N SER A 93 -12.22 -18.24 -16.45
CA SER A 93 -12.19 -18.73 -15.07
C SER A 93 -10.76 -18.79 -14.52
N GLU A 94 -9.79 -19.26 -15.31
CA GLU A 94 -8.38 -19.30 -14.93
C GLU A 94 -7.80 -17.90 -14.78
N ALA A 95 -8.14 -16.96 -15.67
CA ALA A 95 -7.74 -15.56 -15.55
C ALA A 95 -8.29 -14.93 -14.26
N ALA A 96 -9.56 -15.19 -13.94
CA ALA A 96 -10.17 -14.75 -12.68
C ALA A 96 -9.48 -15.37 -11.46
N ARG A 97 -9.14 -16.67 -11.51
CA ARG A 97 -8.41 -17.37 -10.45
C ARG A 97 -7.04 -16.75 -10.21
N LYS A 98 -6.25 -16.53 -11.28
CA LYS A 98 -4.93 -15.89 -11.19
C LYS A 98 -5.01 -14.49 -10.59
N LYS A 99 -6.02 -13.71 -10.98
CA LYS A 99 -6.27 -12.37 -10.40
C LYS A 99 -6.59 -12.45 -8.91
N ALA A 100 -7.43 -13.40 -8.50
CA ALA A 100 -7.77 -13.62 -7.09
C ALA A 100 -6.57 -14.08 -6.26
N GLU A 101 -5.74 -14.96 -6.82
CA GLU A 101 -4.51 -15.46 -6.18
C GLU A 101 -3.47 -14.34 -5.96
N LEU A 102 -3.30 -13.46 -6.95
CA LEU A 102 -2.46 -12.26 -6.81
C LEU A 102 -3.01 -11.32 -5.74
N ALA A 103 -4.32 -11.09 -5.68
CA ALA A 103 -4.95 -10.25 -4.68
C ALA A 103 -4.78 -10.83 -3.26
N ALA A 104 -4.97 -12.14 -3.10
CA ALA A 104 -4.78 -12.84 -1.83
C ALA A 104 -3.31 -12.78 -1.38
N SER A 105 -2.37 -12.93 -2.30
CA SER A 105 -0.93 -12.83 -2.00
C SER A 105 -0.55 -11.42 -1.54
N LYS A 106 -1.06 -10.38 -2.21
CA LYS A 106 -0.83 -8.98 -1.79
C LYS A 106 -1.44 -8.70 -0.42
N ALA A 107 -2.69 -9.11 -0.19
CA ALA A 107 -3.37 -8.91 1.09
C ALA A 107 -2.63 -9.61 2.24
N LYS A 108 -2.03 -10.79 1.99
CA LYS A 108 -1.23 -11.49 2.99
C LYS A 108 0.04 -10.71 3.35
N VAL A 109 0.76 -10.20 2.36
CA VAL A 109 1.96 -9.36 2.59
C VAL A 109 1.59 -8.10 3.38
N GLU A 110 0.51 -7.42 3.00
CA GLU A 110 0.02 -6.22 3.70
C GLU A 110 -0.38 -6.54 5.16
N ALA A 111 -1.01 -7.69 5.39
CA ALA A 111 -1.37 -8.15 6.74
C ALA A 111 -0.13 -8.47 7.59
N ASP A 112 0.89 -9.12 7.01
CA ASP A 112 2.14 -9.42 7.71
C ASP A 112 2.91 -8.12 8.04
N GLU A 113 2.94 -7.14 7.14
CA GLU A 113 3.51 -5.81 7.39
C GLU A 113 2.74 -5.05 8.49
N ALA A 114 1.41 -5.09 8.46
CA ALA A 114 0.57 -4.45 9.49
C ALA A 114 0.81 -5.09 10.87
N LYS A 115 0.95 -6.41 10.93
CA LYS A 115 1.27 -7.14 12.15
C LYS A 115 2.66 -6.78 12.68
N ALA A 116 3.66 -6.65 11.81
CA ALA A 116 5.00 -6.21 12.20
C ALA A 116 4.99 -4.78 12.77
N LYS A 117 4.25 -3.86 12.14
CA LYS A 117 4.07 -2.49 12.64
C LYS A 117 3.37 -2.45 13.99
N ALA A 118 2.32 -3.25 14.18
CA ALA A 118 1.60 -3.34 15.45
C ALA A 118 2.51 -3.83 16.59
N ALA A 119 3.31 -4.87 16.35
CA ALA A 119 4.29 -5.36 17.33
C ALA A 119 5.34 -4.29 17.68
N GLY A 120 5.80 -3.51 16.70
CA GLY A 120 6.72 -2.39 16.95
C GLY A 120 6.09 -1.28 17.79
N VAL A 121 4.80 -0.99 17.61
CA VAL A 121 4.08 0.00 18.42
C VAL A 121 3.94 -0.47 19.87
N GLU A 122 3.60 -1.75 20.09
CA GLU A 122 3.55 -2.32 21.45
C GLU A 122 4.90 -2.23 22.17
N GLU A 123 6.01 -2.51 21.47
CA GLU A 123 7.35 -2.40 22.05
C GLU A 123 7.69 -0.93 22.41
N LEU A 124 7.35 0.02 21.54
CA LEU A 124 7.53 1.45 21.81
C LEU A 124 6.68 1.93 22.97
N GLN A 125 5.43 1.45 23.07
CA GLN A 125 4.54 1.79 24.17
C GLN A 125 5.09 1.28 25.50
N LYS A 126 5.58 0.04 25.54
CA LYS A 126 6.23 -0.49 26.74
C LYS A 126 7.46 0.32 27.15
N LYS A 127 8.32 0.70 26.19
CA LYS A 127 9.48 1.58 26.47
C LYS A 127 9.06 2.95 27.00
N LEU A 128 7.94 3.48 26.52
CA LEU A 128 7.38 4.74 27.01
C LEU A 128 6.91 4.59 28.46
N GLU A 129 6.18 3.53 28.77
CA GLU A 129 5.72 3.22 30.14
C GLU A 129 6.92 3.07 31.10
N ASP A 130 7.93 2.29 30.73
CA ASP A 130 9.16 2.11 31.50
C ASP A 130 9.90 3.45 31.72
N ALA A 131 10.02 4.28 30.67
CA ALA A 131 10.66 5.59 30.77
C ALA A 131 9.87 6.57 31.65
N THR A 132 8.53 6.52 31.61
CA THR A 132 7.69 7.36 32.47
C THR A 132 7.82 6.95 33.94
N ALA A 133 7.84 5.65 34.24
CA ALA A 133 8.05 5.16 35.59
C ALA A 133 9.42 5.60 36.15
N ALA A 134 10.49 5.46 35.35
CA ALA A 134 11.83 5.90 35.74
C ALA A 134 11.93 7.42 35.97
N LEU A 135 11.23 8.22 35.16
CA LEU A 135 11.19 9.68 35.33
C LEU A 135 10.52 10.06 36.66
N ASP A 136 9.40 9.42 36.98
CA ASP A 136 8.66 9.74 38.21
C ASP A 136 9.42 9.28 39.46
N GLU A 137 10.13 8.15 39.39
CA GLU A 137 11.06 7.74 40.44
C GLU A 137 12.20 8.75 40.63
N HIS A 138 12.79 9.25 39.54
CA HIS A 138 13.82 10.28 39.61
C HIS A 138 13.30 11.59 40.21
N LYS A 139 12.08 12.03 39.84
CA LYS A 139 11.45 13.21 40.44
C LYS A 139 11.20 13.02 41.93
N ALA A 140 10.74 11.85 42.35
CA ALA A 140 10.52 11.54 43.76
C ALA A 140 11.85 11.55 44.54
N ALA A 141 12.91 10.96 43.99
CA ALA A 141 14.25 10.98 44.56
C ALA A 141 14.80 12.42 44.67
N GLN A 142 14.57 13.25 43.65
CA GLN A 142 14.98 14.65 43.65
C GLN A 142 14.21 15.47 44.70
N ALA A 143 12.89 15.30 44.79
CA ALA A 143 12.08 15.96 45.82
C ALA A 143 12.55 15.60 47.24
N SER A 144 12.86 14.32 47.49
CA SER A 144 13.42 13.86 48.77
C SER A 144 14.79 14.50 49.06
N ARG A 145 15.65 14.59 48.04
CA ARG A 145 16.97 15.23 48.16
C ARG A 145 16.84 16.72 48.47
N ASP A 146 15.96 17.41 47.78
CA ASP A 146 15.72 18.85 47.96
C ASP A 146 15.13 19.13 49.35
N GLU A 147 14.20 18.31 49.84
CA GLU A 147 13.69 18.41 51.21
C GLU A 147 14.80 18.20 52.25
N GLY A 148 15.69 17.23 52.01
CA GLY A 148 16.86 16.97 52.85
C GLY A 148 17.88 18.12 52.86
N ILE A 149 18.07 18.81 51.72
CA ILE A 149 18.90 20.02 51.64
C ILE A 149 18.22 21.15 52.42
N LEU A 150 16.92 21.36 52.23
CA LEU A 150 16.17 22.43 52.89
C LEU A 150 16.17 22.29 54.42
N LYS A 151 16.03 21.06 54.92
CA LYS A 151 16.16 20.75 56.36
C LYS A 151 17.55 21.09 56.89
N ARG A 152 18.61 20.70 56.17
CA ARG A 152 20.00 21.01 56.55
C ARG A 152 20.27 22.52 56.56
N LEU A 153 19.80 23.24 55.53
CA LEU A 153 19.97 24.69 55.43
C LEU A 153 19.26 25.44 56.57
N LYS A 154 18.01 25.03 56.88
CA LYS A 154 17.26 25.58 58.02
C LYS A 154 17.95 25.32 59.36
N SER A 155 18.52 24.12 59.56
CA SER A 155 19.28 23.81 60.77
C SER A 155 20.57 24.62 60.88
N GLN A 156 21.31 24.79 59.78
CA GLN A 156 22.52 25.64 59.76
C GLN A 156 22.17 27.11 60.02
N SER A 157 21.11 27.64 59.43
CA SER A 157 20.66 29.02 59.65
C SER A 157 20.28 29.29 61.12
N ARG A 158 19.68 28.31 61.82
CA ARG A 158 19.38 28.43 63.26
C ARG A 158 20.65 28.47 64.13
N HIS A 159 21.70 27.75 63.72
CA HIS A 159 22.99 27.80 64.40
C HIS A 159 23.74 29.10 64.15
N THR A 160 23.64 29.69 62.95
CA THR A 160 24.27 30.99 62.67
C THR A 160 23.53 32.15 63.35
N LEU A 161 22.20 32.11 63.45
CA LEU A 161 21.43 33.16 64.13
C LEU A 161 21.66 33.20 65.66
N THR A 162 22.09 32.08 66.25
CA THR A 162 22.45 32.01 67.67
C THR A 162 23.91 32.43 67.93
N GLN A 163 24.76 32.47 66.91
CA GLN A 163 26.15 32.93 67.01
C GLN A 163 26.35 34.43 66.68
N THR A 164 25.39 35.10 66.02
CA THR A 164 25.52 36.52 65.66
C THR A 164 25.11 37.51 66.78
N ASN A 165 24.86 37.05 68.00
CA ASN A 165 24.78 37.92 69.19
C ASN A 165 26.17 38.16 69.80
N GLN A 166 27.17 38.38 68.95
CA GLN A 166 28.40 39.03 69.34
C GLN A 166 28.43 40.36 68.61
N ASP A 167 28.34 41.44 69.39
CA ASP A 167 28.53 42.81 68.94
C ASP A 167 29.86 42.89 68.17
N PHE A 168 29.79 43.07 66.86
CA PHE A 168 30.95 43.48 66.08
C PHE A 168 31.12 44.97 66.30
N ASP A 169 32.06 45.33 67.16
CA ASP A 169 32.59 46.67 67.31
C ASP A 169 33.17 47.10 65.96
N LEU A 170 32.52 48.07 65.31
CA LEU A 170 32.87 48.61 63.98
C LEU A 170 33.97 49.68 64.07
N ASP A 171 34.96 49.46 64.93
CA ASP A 171 36.16 50.29 64.96
C ASP A 171 37.19 49.74 63.96
N ASN A 172 36.96 50.12 62.70
CA ASN A 172 37.96 50.53 61.72
C ASN A 172 39.30 49.75 61.70
N PRO A 173 39.53 48.91 60.67
CA PRO A 173 40.87 48.69 60.17
C PRO A 173 40.97 49.10 58.70
N VAL A 174 41.78 50.13 58.48
CA VAL A 174 42.45 50.43 57.23
C VAL A 174 42.97 49.12 56.62
N ASN A 175 42.54 48.80 55.39
CA ASN A 175 42.73 47.53 54.64
C ASN A 175 41.59 46.51 54.81
N ASP A 176 40.37 46.89 54.46
CA ASP A 176 39.30 45.92 54.21
C ASP A 176 39.37 45.45 52.74
N PRO A 177 39.76 44.18 52.48
CA PRO A 177 39.89 43.65 51.12
C PRO A 177 38.58 43.67 50.33
N LEU A 178 37.43 43.71 51.02
CA LEU A 178 36.12 43.80 50.40
C LEU A 178 35.83 45.19 49.82
N LEU A 179 36.28 46.26 50.49
CA LEU A 179 36.14 47.63 49.97
C LEU A 179 37.04 47.86 48.74
N ASP A 180 38.25 47.31 48.75
CA ASP A 180 39.15 47.36 47.60
C ASP A 180 38.60 46.55 46.41
N ALA A 181 38.06 45.36 46.68
CA ALA A 181 37.45 44.53 45.64
C ALA A 181 36.19 45.18 45.02
N LEU A 182 35.37 45.86 45.84
CA LEU A 182 34.20 46.60 45.37
C LEU A 182 34.60 47.82 44.52
N SER A 183 35.65 48.53 44.93
CA SER A 183 36.18 49.68 44.18
C SER A 183 36.81 49.26 42.84
N LEU A 184 37.53 48.14 42.81
CA LEU A 184 38.07 47.55 41.57
C LEU A 184 36.96 47.02 40.63
N LEU A 185 35.89 46.44 41.18
CA LEU A 185 34.73 46.00 40.39
C LEU A 185 33.94 47.18 39.83
N GLU A 186 33.88 48.30 40.53
CA GLU A 186 33.24 49.52 40.04
C GLU A 186 34.05 50.18 38.92
N PHE A 187 35.39 50.15 39.02
CA PHE A 187 36.32 50.68 38.02
C PHE A 187 36.36 49.82 36.75
N HIS A 188 36.53 48.50 36.89
CA HIS A 188 36.67 47.57 35.75
C HIS A 188 35.35 46.94 35.29
N GLY A 189 34.28 47.06 36.07
CA GLY A 189 32.96 46.56 35.69
C GLY A 189 32.32 47.30 34.51
N ARG A 190 32.83 48.49 34.17
CA ARG A 190 32.43 49.23 32.95
C ARG A 190 33.09 48.62 31.71
N GLU A 191 34.38 48.29 31.80
CA GLU A 191 35.16 47.67 30.71
C GLU A 191 34.68 46.24 30.38
N ILE A 192 34.23 45.48 31.39
CA ILE A 192 33.64 44.14 31.20
C ILE A 192 32.28 44.21 30.47
N ARG A 193 31.54 45.31 30.60
CA ARG A 193 30.23 45.50 29.97
C ARG A 193 30.30 45.94 28.50
N GLU A 194 31.41 46.52 28.05
CA GLU A 194 31.53 47.10 26.69
C GLU A 194 32.11 46.15 25.63
N GLY A 195 32.56 44.93 25.97
CA GLY A 195 32.89 43.92 24.97
C GLY A 195 33.73 42.73 25.46
N VAL A 196 33.59 41.58 24.78
CA VAL A 196 34.19 40.29 25.16
C VAL A 196 35.72 40.33 25.24
N ALA A 197 36.39 41.16 24.42
CA ALA A 197 37.85 41.32 24.46
C ALA A 197 38.33 42.06 25.74
N ASN A 198 37.54 43.03 26.23
CA ASN A 198 37.85 43.81 27.43
C ASN A 198 37.49 43.07 28.71
N ALA A 199 36.51 42.16 28.66
CA ALA A 199 36.15 41.29 29.77
C ALA A 199 37.30 40.36 30.20
N ASN A 200 38.09 39.84 29.26
CA ASN A 200 39.26 39.01 29.59
C ASN A 200 40.37 39.80 30.29
N ALA A 201 40.59 41.06 29.90
CA ALA A 201 41.59 41.91 30.53
C ALA A 201 41.18 42.30 31.96
N GLY A 202 39.92 42.70 32.16
CA GLY A 202 39.38 43.04 33.49
C GLY A 202 39.33 41.83 34.43
N LEU A 203 38.93 40.65 33.93
CA LEU A 203 38.99 39.43 34.72
C LEU A 203 40.42 39.04 35.08
N SER A 204 41.38 39.16 34.14
CA SER A 204 42.79 38.87 34.42
C SER A 204 43.38 39.81 35.48
N ALA A 205 42.96 41.08 35.54
CA ALA A 205 43.40 42.02 36.57
C ALA A 205 42.79 41.72 37.96
N LEU A 206 41.54 41.25 38.01
CA LEU A 206 40.85 40.88 39.25
C LEU A 206 41.28 39.49 39.77
N PHE A 207 41.76 38.61 38.88
CA PHE A 207 42.06 37.22 39.20
C PHE A 207 43.10 37.02 40.31
N PRO A 208 44.23 37.75 40.35
CA PRO A 208 45.23 37.61 41.41
C PRO A 208 44.69 37.90 42.81
N TYR A 209 43.69 38.79 42.93
CA TYR A 209 43.08 39.15 44.22
C TYR A 209 42.16 38.07 44.76
N PHE A 210 41.37 37.42 43.89
CA PHE A 210 40.46 36.35 44.33
C PHE A 210 41.10 34.95 44.31
N PHE A 211 42.11 34.74 43.47
CA PHE A 211 42.74 33.43 43.22
C PHE A 211 44.27 33.54 43.12
N PRO A 212 44.98 33.72 44.25
CA PRO A 212 46.42 34.02 44.27
C PRO A 212 47.35 32.88 43.80
N LYS A 213 46.81 31.75 43.28
CA LYS A 213 47.61 30.54 43.03
C LYS A 213 47.47 29.87 41.67
N LYS A 214 46.74 30.42 40.69
CA LYS A 214 46.85 30.04 39.25
C LYS A 214 45.90 30.85 38.37
N GLU A 215 46.43 31.47 37.32
CA GLU A 215 45.64 32.03 36.22
C GLU A 215 45.09 30.91 35.32
N PRO A 216 43.77 30.84 35.08
CA PRO A 216 43.21 29.90 34.12
C PRO A 216 43.31 30.45 32.70
N ALA A 217 44.02 29.73 31.83
CA ALA A 217 44.29 30.14 30.44
C ALA A 217 43.03 30.27 29.53
N THR A 218 41.84 29.87 29.99
CA THR A 218 40.59 29.96 29.21
C THR A 218 39.36 30.11 30.12
N PHE A 219 38.34 30.82 29.64
CA PHE A 219 37.06 31.03 30.34
C PHE A 219 36.37 29.70 30.73
N LEU A 220 36.56 28.64 29.94
CA LEU A 220 36.03 27.31 30.27
C LEU A 220 36.72 26.67 31.49
N ASN A 221 38.01 26.96 31.69
CA ASN A 221 38.74 26.51 32.89
C ASN A 221 38.32 27.30 34.13
N LEU A 222 37.97 28.59 33.95
CA LEU A 222 37.38 29.44 34.98
C LEU A 222 36.05 28.85 35.50
N ALA A 223 35.14 28.53 34.59
CA ALA A 223 33.84 27.93 34.93
C ALA A 223 33.98 26.54 35.58
N LYS A 224 35.04 25.79 35.26
CA LYS A 224 35.34 24.51 35.92
C LYS A 224 35.88 24.70 37.35
N MET A 225 36.66 25.75 37.62
CA MET A 225 37.13 26.04 38.99
C MET A 225 36.00 26.47 39.93
N PHE A 226 34.92 27.08 39.42
CA PHE A 226 33.70 27.35 40.19
C PHE A 226 32.84 26.11 40.43
N ASN A 227 33.03 25.03 39.65
CA ASN A 227 32.25 23.80 39.73
C ASN A 227 32.99 22.65 40.44
N THR A 228 34.25 22.83 40.85
CA THR A 228 34.95 21.86 41.69
C THR A 228 34.49 21.97 43.13
N SER A 229 34.23 20.82 43.77
CA SER A 229 33.65 20.63 45.10
C SER A 229 34.43 21.25 46.29
N GLU A 230 35.52 21.96 46.03
CA GLU A 230 36.18 22.81 47.02
C GLU A 230 35.76 24.25 46.79
N ASP A 231 34.61 24.61 47.36
CA ASP A 231 34.14 25.98 47.44
C ASP A 231 35.20 26.84 48.18
N LEU A 232 35.99 27.62 47.43
CA LEU A 232 36.97 28.54 48.01
C LEU A 232 36.29 29.59 48.91
N GLY A 233 35.01 29.90 48.65
CA GLY A 233 34.20 30.76 49.52
C GLY A 233 33.94 30.16 50.90
N LEU A 234 34.10 28.84 51.05
CA LEU A 234 34.02 28.12 52.33
C LEU A 234 35.36 28.13 53.07
N LYS A 235 36.49 27.99 52.35
CA LYS A 235 37.84 28.11 52.95
C LYS A 235 38.14 29.54 53.43
N MET A 236 37.64 30.57 52.76
CA MET A 236 37.80 31.98 53.19
C MET A 236 36.91 32.34 54.38
N ARG A 237 35.73 31.71 54.52
CA ARG A 237 34.82 31.90 55.66
C ARG A 237 35.25 31.20 56.96
N GLN A 238 36.30 30.38 56.91
CA GLN A 238 36.82 29.64 58.07
C GLN A 238 38.11 30.23 58.65
N ARG A 239 38.54 31.41 58.21
CA ARG A 239 39.77 32.06 58.69
C ARG A 239 39.60 33.48 59.26
N ILE A 240 38.37 33.88 59.54
CA ILE A 240 38.03 35.05 60.36
C ILE A 240 37.43 34.53 61.66
#